data_AF-A0A423V762-F1
#
_entry.id   AF-A0A423V762-F1
#
_cell.length_a   1.000
_cell.length_b   1.000
_cell.length_c   1.000
_cell.angle_alpha   90.00
_cell.angle_beta   90.00
_cell.angle_gamma   90.00
#
_symmetry.space_group_name_H-M   'P 1'
#
loop_
_entity.id
_entity.type
_entity.pdbx_description
1 polymer ?
#
loop_
_entity_poly.entity_id
_entity_poly.type
_entity_poly.pdbx_seq_one_letter_code
_entity_poly.pdbx_strand_id
1 'polypeptide(L)'
;MRAGSLLKDLGMLLRALHTEPLEASGPVPGMPLTWLRLSAWMDSPLPGLPAALHARVRQALGPHRWKLLASWLESLRSGPHVLLHGNPSLGLLVPSETKEADALLTGEELGFGSWQQDVGWVLGELHELRALSTRIPLPVPPAGWDRLAARFVEGYGLPPDRSAHRAAALKVLLHLHDFCVFVRWDEPEVLRYTEVIAQLVDERGKD
;
A
#
# COMPACT_ATOMS: atom_id res chain seq x y z
N MET A 1 4.31 -23.53 -5.19
CA MET A 1 3.00 -23.85 -4.57
C MET A 1 2.81 -23.19 -3.21
N ARG A 2 3.82 -23.16 -2.30
CA ARG A 2 3.70 -22.56 -0.95
C ARG A 2 3.41 -21.04 -0.93
N ALA A 3 4.04 -20.24 -1.80
CA ALA A 3 3.76 -18.78 -1.82
C ALA A 3 2.31 -18.43 -2.16
N GLY A 4 1.64 -19.23 -2.99
CA GLY A 4 0.23 -19.01 -3.34
C GLY A 4 -0.73 -19.29 -2.19
N SER A 5 -0.40 -20.21 -1.28
CA SER A 5 -1.17 -20.39 -0.04
C SER A 5 -0.90 -19.27 0.95
N LEU A 6 0.37 -18.88 1.15
CA LEU A 6 0.73 -17.78 2.06
C LEU A 6 -0.02 -16.47 1.74
N LEU A 7 -0.12 -16.09 0.46
CA LEU A 7 -0.84 -14.87 0.07
C LEU A 7 -2.36 -15.01 0.28
N LYS A 8 -2.91 -16.22 0.08
CA LYS A 8 -4.32 -16.50 0.37
C LYS A 8 -4.58 -16.40 1.88
N ASP A 9 -3.70 -16.99 2.69
CA ASP A 9 -3.79 -16.99 4.15
C ASP A 9 -3.65 -15.57 4.71
N LEU A 10 -2.76 -14.73 4.13
CA LEU A 10 -2.70 -13.30 4.42
C LEU A 10 -4.03 -12.58 4.14
N GLY A 11 -4.66 -12.87 3.00
CA GLY A 11 -5.98 -12.33 2.68
C GLY A 11 -7.03 -12.71 3.73
N MET A 12 -7.01 -13.98 4.17
CA MET A 12 -7.91 -14.48 5.21
C MET A 12 -7.65 -13.82 6.57
N LEU A 13 -6.39 -13.62 6.96
CA LEU A 13 -6.01 -12.92 8.20
C LEU A 13 -6.52 -11.47 8.20
N LEU A 14 -6.31 -10.73 7.12
CA LEU A 14 -6.84 -9.36 7.01
C LEU A 14 -8.36 -9.33 7.00
N ARG A 15 -9.00 -10.31 6.36
CA ARG A 15 -10.46 -10.40 6.39
C ARG A 15 -10.97 -10.62 7.81
N ALA A 16 -10.36 -11.53 8.56
CA ALA A 16 -10.70 -11.79 9.95
C ALA A 16 -10.56 -10.50 10.79
N LEU A 17 -9.41 -9.83 10.71
CA LEU A 17 -9.16 -8.55 11.39
C LEU A 17 -10.22 -7.49 11.06
N HIS A 18 -10.55 -7.32 9.78
CA HIS A 18 -11.52 -6.32 9.33
C HIS A 18 -12.97 -6.65 9.72
N THR A 19 -13.25 -7.89 10.12
CA THR A 19 -14.58 -8.32 10.60
C THR A 19 -14.70 -8.36 12.11
N GLU A 20 -13.60 -8.17 12.84
CA GLU A 20 -13.63 -8.09 14.29
C GLU A 20 -14.55 -6.94 14.74
N PRO A 21 -15.47 -7.19 15.69
CA PRO A 21 -16.35 -6.16 16.20
C PRO A 21 -15.55 -4.99 16.81
N LEU A 22 -15.88 -3.77 16.40
CA LEU A 22 -15.27 -2.59 16.98
C LEU A 22 -15.92 -2.26 18.34
N GLU A 23 -15.24 -2.58 19.44
CA GLU A 23 -15.55 -2.02 20.76
C GLU A 23 -14.95 -0.60 20.87
N ALA A 24 -15.29 0.31 19.95
CA ALA A 24 -14.72 1.64 19.95
C ALA A 24 -15.44 2.56 20.95
N SER A 25 -14.82 2.78 22.12
CA SER A 25 -15.15 3.89 23.02
C SER A 25 -14.09 4.99 22.90
N GLY A 26 -14.36 6.03 22.11
CA GLY A 26 -13.49 7.22 22.01
C GLY A 26 -13.48 7.87 20.62
N PRO A 27 -12.92 9.09 20.49
CA PRO A 27 -12.72 9.72 19.20
C PRO A 27 -11.69 8.93 18.39
N VAL A 28 -12.14 8.39 17.26
CA VAL A 28 -11.30 7.67 16.31
C VAL A 28 -10.65 8.67 15.34
N PRO A 29 -9.32 8.67 15.16
CA PRO A 29 -8.69 9.47 14.12
C PRO A 29 -9.31 9.16 12.76
N GLY A 30 -9.62 10.17 11.95
CA GLY A 30 -10.29 9.98 10.65
C GLY A 30 -9.43 9.30 9.58
N MET A 31 -8.22 8.84 9.92
CA MET A 31 -7.26 8.18 9.03
C MET A 31 -6.09 7.61 9.88
N PRO A 32 -5.53 6.42 9.55
CA PRO A 32 -4.31 5.90 10.19
C PRO A 32 -3.09 6.81 10.07
N LEU A 33 -2.15 6.71 11.04
CA LEU A 33 -0.99 7.60 11.16
C LEU A 33 -0.14 7.64 9.88
N THR A 34 0.13 6.47 9.30
CA THR A 34 0.84 6.35 8.03
C THR A 34 0.31 7.28 6.94
N TRP A 35 -1.00 7.26 6.69
CA TRP A 35 -1.62 8.05 5.64
C TRP A 35 -1.70 9.54 6.02
N LEU A 36 -1.89 9.87 7.30
CA LEU A 36 -1.83 11.24 7.80
C LEU A 36 -0.46 11.87 7.53
N ARG A 37 0.62 11.09 7.70
CA ARG A 37 1.98 11.56 7.46
C ARG A 37 2.25 11.80 5.98
N LEU A 38 1.76 10.91 5.11
CA LEU A 38 1.79 11.14 3.65
C LEU A 38 1.01 12.41 3.28
N SER A 39 -0.16 12.61 3.88
CA SER A 39 -1.00 13.79 3.63
C SER A 39 -0.29 15.07 4.02
N ALA A 40 0.35 15.11 5.19
CA ALA A 40 1.12 16.26 5.65
C ALA A 40 2.30 16.56 4.70
N TRP A 41 3.01 15.53 4.24
CA TRP A 41 4.11 15.70 3.28
C TRP A 41 3.64 16.21 1.92
N MET A 42 2.52 15.68 1.39
CA MET A 42 1.98 16.12 0.10
C MET A 42 1.49 17.57 0.13
N ASP A 43 0.91 18.02 1.25
CA ASP A 43 0.39 19.38 1.43
C ASP A 43 1.51 20.40 1.66
N SER A 44 2.34 20.17 2.68
CA SER A 44 3.41 21.08 3.09
C SER A 44 4.62 20.30 3.61
N PRO A 45 5.53 19.86 2.72
CA PRO A 45 6.69 19.08 3.12
C PRO A 45 7.63 19.90 4.02
N LEU A 46 8.24 19.24 5.00
CA LEU A 46 9.29 19.86 5.82
C LEU A 46 10.52 20.21 4.95
N PRO A 47 11.30 21.25 5.32
CA PRO A 47 12.53 21.61 4.61
C PRO A 47 13.55 20.46 4.51
N GLY A 48 14.45 20.55 3.53
CA GLY A 48 15.50 19.56 3.31
C GLY A 48 15.07 18.44 2.35
N LEU A 49 15.41 17.19 2.68
CA LEU A 49 15.13 16.02 1.83
C LEU A 49 13.62 15.83 1.53
N PRO A 50 12.68 15.99 2.47
CA PRO A 50 11.25 15.85 2.17
C PRO A 50 10.75 16.85 1.12
N ALA A 51 11.15 18.13 1.23
CA ALA A 51 10.82 19.16 0.24
C ALA A 51 11.48 18.92 -1.12
N ALA A 52 12.74 18.46 -1.14
CA ALA A 52 13.43 18.09 -2.37
C ALA A 52 12.73 16.93 -3.10
N LEU A 53 12.35 15.88 -2.36
CA LEU A 53 11.60 14.75 -2.91
C LEU A 53 10.23 15.19 -3.44
N HIS A 54 9.51 16.00 -2.67
CA HIS A 54 8.20 16.53 -3.06
C HIS A 54 8.28 17.28 -4.39
N ALA A 55 9.22 18.22 -4.51
CA ALA A 55 9.44 18.96 -5.75
C ALA A 55 9.77 18.03 -6.92
N ARG A 56 10.63 17.03 -6.69
CA ARG A 56 11.08 16.09 -7.73
C ARG A 56 9.95 15.19 -8.22
N VAL A 57 9.20 14.58 -7.30
CA VAL A 57 8.05 13.73 -7.61
C VAL A 57 6.96 14.54 -8.30
N ARG A 58 6.64 15.75 -7.80
CA ARG A 58 5.64 16.62 -8.41
C ARG A 58 6.03 17.05 -9.83
N GLN A 59 7.31 17.33 -10.07
CA GLN A 59 7.82 17.63 -11.41
C GLN A 59 7.67 16.42 -12.35
N ALA A 60 8.05 15.22 -11.90
CA ALA A 60 8.01 14.01 -12.71
C ALA A 60 6.58 13.55 -13.04
N LEU A 61 5.67 13.57 -12.06
CA LEU A 61 4.28 13.14 -12.24
C LEU A 61 3.44 14.17 -13.02
N GLY A 62 3.80 15.45 -12.89
CA GLY A 62 3.04 16.57 -13.43
C GLY A 62 1.79 16.90 -12.60
N PRO A 63 1.17 18.07 -12.86
CA PRO A 63 0.11 18.61 -12.02
C PRO A 63 -1.16 17.76 -11.99
N HIS A 64 -1.51 17.08 -13.09
CA HIS A 64 -2.72 16.27 -13.17
C HIS A 64 -2.66 15.03 -12.27
N ARG A 65 -1.62 14.20 -12.42
CA ARG A 65 -1.44 13.00 -11.60
C ARG A 65 -1.23 13.33 -10.13
N TRP A 66 -0.50 14.41 -9.84
CA TRP A 66 -0.35 14.90 -8.47
C TRP A 66 -1.69 15.27 -7.83
N LYS A 67 -2.58 15.98 -8.57
CA LYS A 67 -3.93 16.30 -8.11
C LYS A 67 -4.78 15.06 -7.89
N LEU A 68 -4.67 14.05 -8.75
CA LEU A 68 -5.36 12.77 -8.57
C LEU A 68 -4.92 12.07 -7.28
N LEU A 69 -3.61 11.94 -7.06
CA LEU A 69 -3.06 11.34 -5.83
C LEU A 69 -3.56 12.08 -4.58
N ALA A 70 -3.52 13.40 -4.58
CA ALA A 70 -4.04 14.20 -3.47
C ALA A 70 -5.54 13.94 -3.23
N SER A 71 -6.35 13.87 -4.29
CA SER A 71 -7.78 13.56 -4.17
C SER A 71 -8.05 12.14 -3.67
N TRP A 72 -7.21 11.18 -4.06
CA TRP A 72 -7.32 9.80 -3.63
C TRP A 72 -6.98 9.65 -2.16
N LEU A 73 -5.93 10.35 -1.70
CA LEU A 73 -5.55 10.37 -0.29
C LEU A 73 -6.66 10.95 0.57
N GLU A 74 -7.29 12.04 0.14
CA GLU A 74 -8.44 12.61 0.86
C GLU A 74 -9.64 11.65 0.88
N SER A 75 -9.88 10.92 -0.20
CA SER A 75 -10.96 9.93 -0.25
C SER A 75 -10.80 8.77 0.73
N LEU A 76 -9.58 8.50 1.23
CA LEU A 76 -9.34 7.46 2.24
C LEU A 76 -10.00 7.75 3.59
N ARG A 77 -10.41 9.00 3.85
CA ARG A 77 -11.19 9.38 5.05
C ARG A 77 -12.63 8.91 5.02
N SER A 78 -13.10 8.46 3.85
CA SER A 78 -14.48 8.03 3.63
C SER A 78 -14.55 6.50 3.53
N GLY A 79 -15.65 5.90 3.99
CA GLY A 79 -15.93 4.48 3.85
C GLY A 79 -16.31 3.80 5.16
N PRO A 80 -16.59 2.48 5.12
CA PRO A 80 -16.85 1.70 6.32
C PRO A 80 -15.62 1.68 7.23
N HIS A 81 -15.76 2.08 8.48
CA HIS A 81 -14.68 1.96 9.47
C HIS A 81 -14.59 0.53 9.99
N VAL A 82 -13.44 -0.08 9.75
CA VAL A 82 -13.02 -1.36 10.34
C VAL A 82 -11.72 -1.16 11.10
N LEU A 83 -11.36 -2.11 11.95
CA LEU A 83 -10.00 -2.19 12.50
C LEU A 83 -9.06 -2.52 11.34
N LEU A 84 -8.03 -1.71 11.16
CA LEU A 84 -7.00 -1.91 10.14
C LEU A 84 -5.71 -2.38 10.79
N HIS A 85 -4.98 -3.21 10.05
CA HIS A 85 -3.57 -3.48 10.29
C HIS A 85 -2.72 -2.22 10.06
N GLY A 86 -3.12 -1.38 9.09
CA GLY A 86 -2.51 -0.10 8.75
C GLY A 86 -1.27 -0.20 7.86
N ASN A 87 -0.46 -1.23 8.05
CA ASN A 87 0.69 -1.58 7.21
C ASN A 87 0.85 -3.11 7.11
N PRO A 88 -0.01 -3.83 6.37
CA PRO A 88 0.10 -5.28 6.22
C PRO A 88 1.19 -5.65 5.21
N SER A 89 2.44 -5.28 5.50
CA SER A 89 3.58 -5.58 4.64
C SER A 89 3.85 -7.08 4.56
N LEU A 90 4.30 -7.55 3.38
CA LEU A 90 4.78 -8.92 3.20
C LEU A 90 5.99 -9.23 4.09
N GLY A 91 6.74 -8.22 4.55
CA GLY A 91 7.82 -8.37 5.51
C GLY A 91 7.37 -8.68 6.95
N LEU A 92 6.08 -8.52 7.26
CA LEU A 92 5.47 -8.83 8.56
C LEU A 92 4.73 -10.18 8.57
N LEU A 93 4.63 -10.84 7.41
CA LEU A 93 4.05 -12.18 7.29
C LEU A 93 5.07 -13.21 7.74
N VAL A 94 4.74 -13.97 8.77
CA VAL A 94 5.56 -15.04 9.34
C VAL A 94 4.96 -16.38 8.94
N PRO A 95 5.60 -17.13 8.01
CA PRO A 95 5.12 -18.44 7.61
C PRO A 95 5.22 -19.45 8.75
N SER A 96 4.19 -20.27 8.93
CA SER A 96 4.25 -21.38 9.88
C SER A 96 5.24 -22.46 9.44
N GLU A 97 6.13 -22.87 10.35
CA GLU A 97 7.00 -24.03 10.16
C GLU A 97 6.21 -25.35 10.23
N THR A 98 5.20 -25.40 11.10
CA THR A 98 4.38 -26.59 11.43
C THR A 98 3.09 -26.69 10.61
N LYS A 99 2.79 -25.71 9.75
CA LYS A 99 1.55 -25.58 8.96
C LYS A 99 0.27 -25.37 9.81
N GLU A 100 0.39 -24.87 11.03
CA GLU A 100 -0.76 -24.61 11.90
C GLU A 100 -1.53 -23.36 11.46
N ALA A 101 -0.87 -22.20 11.46
CA ALA A 101 -1.38 -20.96 10.88
C ALA A 101 -0.23 -19.98 10.66
N ASP A 102 -0.23 -19.26 9.54
CA ASP A 102 0.66 -18.12 9.35
C ASP A 102 0.25 -16.98 10.29
N ALA A 103 1.21 -16.16 10.70
CA ALA A 103 0.96 -14.99 11.54
C ALA A 103 1.29 -13.72 10.78
N LEU A 104 0.50 -12.66 11.01
CA LEU A 104 0.81 -11.32 10.55
C LEU A 104 1.13 -10.46 11.77
N LEU A 105 2.38 -10.01 11.87
CA LEU A 105 2.83 -9.18 12.98
C LEU A 105 2.27 -7.76 12.85
N THR A 106 1.74 -7.23 13.96
CA THR A 106 1.14 -5.89 14.03
C THR A 106 1.91 -4.96 14.95
N GLY A 107 1.60 -3.66 14.94
CA GLY A 107 2.36 -2.62 15.64
C GLY A 107 1.62 -1.28 15.78
N GLU A 108 2.36 -0.18 15.84
CA GLU A 108 1.83 1.16 16.08
C GLU A 108 0.91 1.71 14.98
N GLU A 109 0.90 1.07 13.81
CA GLU A 109 0.07 1.46 12.67
C GLU A 109 -1.37 0.91 12.75
N LEU A 110 -1.69 0.12 13.78
CA LEU A 110 -3.07 -0.27 14.06
C LEU A 110 -3.95 0.97 14.19
N GLY A 111 -5.06 0.96 13.47
CA GLY A 111 -5.96 2.09 13.41
C GLY A 111 -7.31 1.74 12.85
N PHE A 112 -8.08 2.76 12.52
CA PHE A 112 -9.39 2.60 11.91
C PHE A 112 -9.41 3.29 10.57
N GLY A 113 -10.12 2.70 9.62
CA GLY A 113 -10.23 3.23 8.27
C GLY A 113 -11.02 2.28 7.38
N SER A 114 -10.94 2.53 6.08
CA SER A 114 -11.58 1.67 5.08
C SER A 114 -10.71 0.45 4.81
N TRP A 115 -11.28 -0.76 4.78
CA TRP A 115 -10.56 -2.01 4.52
C TRP A 115 -9.72 -2.00 3.23
N GLN A 116 -10.11 -1.17 2.26
CA GLN A 116 -9.40 -0.92 1.01
C GLN A 116 -7.99 -0.39 1.22
N GLN A 117 -7.69 0.26 2.34
CA GLN A 117 -6.35 0.77 2.67
C GLN A 117 -5.36 -0.39 2.82
N ASP A 118 -5.71 -1.39 3.62
CA ASP A 118 -4.89 -2.60 3.85
C ASP A 118 -4.84 -3.50 2.62
N VAL A 119 -5.96 -3.69 1.91
CA VAL A 119 -5.97 -4.45 0.65
C VAL A 119 -5.11 -3.75 -0.40
N GLY A 120 -5.25 -2.43 -0.52
CA GLY A 120 -4.43 -1.62 -1.42
C GLY A 120 -2.95 -1.68 -1.06
N TRP A 121 -2.61 -1.75 0.22
CA TRP A 121 -1.23 -1.89 0.67
C TRP A 121 -0.53 -3.11 0.07
N VAL A 122 -1.15 -4.29 0.24
CA VAL A 122 -0.62 -5.57 -0.25
C VAL A 122 -0.53 -5.56 -1.78
N LEU A 123 -1.57 -5.06 -2.46
CA LEU A 123 -1.59 -4.94 -3.92
C LEU A 123 -0.49 -4.00 -4.44
N GLY A 124 -0.24 -2.89 -3.73
CA GLY A 124 0.85 -1.97 -4.04
C GLY A 124 2.22 -2.64 -3.90
N GLU A 125 2.44 -3.41 -2.83
CA GLU A 125 3.68 -4.16 -2.65
C GLU A 125 3.92 -5.21 -3.72
N LEU A 126 2.88 -5.95 -4.13
CA LEU A 126 2.97 -6.90 -5.24
C LEU A 126 3.29 -6.20 -6.57
N HIS A 127 2.76 -4.99 -6.80
CA HIS A 127 3.12 -4.19 -7.97
C HIS A 127 4.57 -3.72 -7.94
N GLU A 128 5.08 -3.31 -6.80
CA GLU A 128 6.49 -2.92 -6.64
C GLU A 128 7.43 -4.09 -6.86
N LEU A 129 7.11 -5.26 -6.30
CA LEU A 129 7.89 -6.48 -6.49
C LEU A 129 7.88 -6.93 -7.96
N ARG A 130 6.73 -6.82 -8.65
CA ARG A 130 6.65 -7.04 -10.10
C ARG A 130 7.56 -6.09 -10.86
N ALA A 131 7.53 -4.79 -10.55
CA ALA A 131 8.40 -3.80 -11.18
C ALA A 131 9.88 -4.12 -10.91
N LEU A 132 10.22 -4.49 -9.67
CA LEU A 132 11.58 -4.89 -9.27
C LEU A 132 12.07 -6.16 -9.98
N SER A 133 11.16 -7.11 -10.24
CA SER A 133 11.49 -8.38 -10.90
C SER A 133 12.04 -8.22 -12.33
N THR A 134 11.84 -7.05 -12.94
CA THR A 134 12.43 -6.70 -14.25
C THR A 134 13.94 -6.43 -14.16
N ARG A 135 14.45 -6.11 -12.96
CA ARG A 135 15.86 -5.79 -12.70
C ARG A 135 16.58 -6.89 -11.95
N ILE A 136 15.91 -7.49 -10.98
CA ILE A 136 16.44 -8.57 -10.15
C ILE A 136 15.72 -9.85 -10.54
N PRO A 137 16.42 -10.89 -11.00
CA PRO A 137 15.80 -12.17 -11.31
C PRO A 137 15.14 -12.75 -10.07
N LEU A 138 13.82 -12.57 -9.96
CA LEU A 138 12.99 -13.23 -8.97
C LEU A 138 12.46 -14.53 -9.60
N PRO A 139 12.32 -15.63 -8.83
CA PRO A 139 11.83 -16.91 -9.32
C PRO A 139 10.31 -16.90 -9.54
N VAL A 140 9.77 -15.80 -10.05
CA VAL A 140 8.35 -15.57 -10.35
C VAL A 140 8.26 -15.09 -11.79
N PRO A 141 7.64 -15.86 -12.71
CA PRO A 141 7.44 -15.39 -14.09
C PRO A 141 6.50 -14.18 -14.10
N PRO A 142 6.48 -13.35 -15.16
CA PRO A 142 5.63 -12.16 -15.22
C PRO A 142 4.14 -12.42 -14.90
N ALA A 143 3.55 -13.47 -15.48
CA ALA A 143 2.17 -13.89 -15.18
C ALA A 143 1.97 -14.48 -13.77
N GLY A 144 3.06 -14.75 -13.05
CA GLY A 144 3.05 -15.22 -11.67
C GLY A 144 2.60 -14.13 -10.70
N TRP A 145 2.92 -12.86 -10.96
CA TRP A 145 2.52 -11.74 -10.10
C TRP A 145 1.01 -11.55 -10.07
N ASP A 146 0.35 -11.60 -11.24
CA ASP A 146 -1.11 -11.51 -11.32
C ASP A 146 -1.79 -12.69 -10.61
N ARG A 147 -1.19 -13.89 -10.68
CA ARG A 147 -1.67 -15.05 -9.93
C ARG A 147 -1.50 -14.88 -8.41
N LEU A 148 -0.41 -14.30 -7.95
CA LEU A 148 -0.19 -14.04 -6.52
C LEU A 148 -1.20 -13.02 -5.99
N ALA A 149 -1.43 -11.93 -6.72
CA ALA A 149 -2.47 -10.95 -6.40
C ALA A 149 -3.86 -11.60 -6.37
N ALA A 150 -4.18 -12.45 -7.34
CA ALA A 150 -5.45 -13.18 -7.37
C ALA A 150 -5.62 -14.12 -6.15
N ARG A 151 -4.55 -14.77 -5.68
CA ARG A 151 -4.61 -15.61 -4.46
C ARG A 151 -4.87 -14.79 -3.20
N PHE A 152 -4.26 -13.62 -3.09
CA PHE A 152 -4.54 -12.69 -1.99
C PHE A 152 -6.00 -12.24 -2.00
N VAL A 153 -6.51 -11.81 -3.15
CA VAL A 153 -7.91 -11.39 -3.32
C VAL A 153 -8.88 -12.54 -3.04
N GLU A 154 -8.56 -13.76 -3.49
CA GLU A 154 -9.33 -14.98 -3.18
C GLU A 154 -9.42 -15.21 -1.67
N GLY A 155 -8.31 -15.04 -0.95
CA GLY A 155 -8.26 -15.19 0.51
C GLY A 155 -9.03 -14.10 1.25
N TYR A 156 -8.94 -12.85 0.79
CA TYR A 156 -9.69 -11.74 1.37
C TYR A 156 -11.21 -11.87 1.16
N GLY A 157 -11.61 -12.50 0.04
CA GLY A 157 -13.00 -12.85 -0.25
C GLY A 157 -13.85 -11.71 -0.82
N LEU A 158 -13.28 -10.53 -1.03
CA LEU A 158 -13.92 -9.42 -1.76
C LEU A 158 -13.02 -8.95 -2.91
N PRO A 159 -13.58 -8.70 -4.10
CA PRO A 159 -12.81 -8.13 -5.20
C PRO A 159 -12.36 -6.69 -4.84
N PRO A 160 -11.12 -6.30 -5.18
CA PRO A 160 -10.65 -4.94 -4.94
C PRO A 160 -11.45 -3.97 -5.82
N ASP A 161 -12.00 -2.94 -5.19
CA ASP A 161 -12.67 -1.85 -5.90
C ASP A 161 -11.66 -0.76 -6.30
N ARG A 162 -12.18 0.35 -6.84
CA ARG A 162 -11.35 1.50 -7.23
C ARG A 162 -10.59 2.09 -6.04
N SER A 163 -11.16 2.13 -4.85
CA SER A 163 -10.52 2.69 -3.66
C SER A 163 -9.33 1.84 -3.21
N ALA A 164 -9.42 0.52 -3.31
CA ALA A 164 -8.29 -0.37 -3.04
C ALA A 164 -7.13 -0.15 -4.03
N HIS A 165 -7.43 0.00 -5.32
CA HIS A 165 -6.41 0.30 -6.33
C HIS A 165 -5.78 1.69 -6.16
N ARG A 166 -6.55 2.68 -5.72
CA ARG A 166 -6.04 4.02 -5.39
C ARG A 166 -5.12 3.98 -4.17
N ALA A 167 -5.50 3.23 -3.13
CA ALA A 167 -4.66 2.99 -1.96
C ALA A 167 -3.34 2.29 -2.34
N ALA A 168 -3.35 1.37 -3.32
CA ALA A 168 -2.13 0.76 -3.84
C ALA A 168 -1.16 1.79 -4.43
N ALA A 169 -1.64 2.74 -5.24
CA ALA A 169 -0.78 3.81 -5.79
C ALA A 169 -0.22 4.72 -4.69
N LEU A 170 -1.03 5.07 -3.69
CA LEU A 170 -0.61 5.86 -2.53
C LEU A 170 0.43 5.14 -1.69
N LYS A 171 0.30 3.82 -1.53
CA LYS A 171 1.28 2.98 -0.83
C LYS A 171 2.65 3.04 -1.51
N VAL A 172 2.70 2.97 -2.84
CA VAL A 172 3.97 3.08 -3.60
C VAL A 172 4.60 4.47 -3.42
N LEU A 173 3.78 5.53 -3.43
CA LEU A 173 4.26 6.89 -3.16
C LEU A 173 4.83 7.03 -1.74
N LEU A 174 4.13 6.48 -0.75
CA LEU A 174 4.60 6.44 0.63
C LEU A 174 5.92 5.68 0.76
N HIS A 175 6.05 4.52 0.12
CA HIS A 175 7.29 3.75 0.19
C HIS A 175 8.47 4.53 -0.41
N LEU A 176 8.28 5.21 -1.54
CA LEU A 176 9.29 6.13 -2.09
C LEU A 176 9.64 7.23 -1.08
N HIS A 177 8.63 7.87 -0.47
CA HIS A 177 8.84 8.87 0.57
C HIS A 177 9.70 8.34 1.71
N ASP A 178 9.30 7.23 2.30
CA ASP A 178 9.96 6.69 3.49
C ASP A 178 11.38 6.23 3.19
N PHE A 179 11.60 5.61 2.04
CA PHE A 179 12.94 5.24 1.60
C PHE A 179 13.85 6.46 1.41
N CYS A 180 13.40 7.46 0.66
CA CYS A 180 14.24 8.62 0.35
C CYS A 180 14.47 9.56 1.53
N VAL A 181 13.51 9.67 2.44
CA VAL A 181 13.60 10.58 3.59
C VAL A 181 14.30 9.93 4.78
N PHE A 182 14.08 8.65 5.06
CA PHE A 182 14.59 8.00 6.28
C PHE A 182 15.71 6.99 6.05
N VAL A 183 15.84 6.42 4.83
CA VAL A 183 16.86 5.42 4.54
C VAL A 183 18.02 6.02 3.76
N ARG A 184 17.78 6.47 2.53
CA ARG A 184 18.78 7.11 1.68
C ARG A 184 18.15 7.79 0.46
N TRP A 185 18.72 8.92 0.06
CA TRP A 185 18.43 9.49 -1.25
C TRP A 185 19.05 8.66 -2.37
N ASP A 186 18.28 8.37 -3.42
CA ASP A 186 18.70 7.57 -4.58
C ASP A 186 17.94 8.04 -5.82
N GLU A 187 18.56 8.92 -6.63
CA GLU A 187 17.92 9.58 -7.77
C GLU A 187 17.37 8.59 -8.83
N PRO A 188 18.11 7.53 -9.23
CA PRO A 188 17.55 6.45 -10.06
C PRO A 188 16.28 5.82 -9.49
N GLU A 189 16.22 5.60 -8.17
CA GLU A 189 15.03 5.03 -7.53
C GLU A 189 13.86 6.02 -7.53
N VAL A 190 14.11 7.32 -7.32
CA VAL A 190 13.06 8.36 -7.46
C VAL A 190 12.43 8.32 -8.85
N LEU A 191 13.24 8.30 -9.90
CA LEU A 191 12.75 8.22 -11.28
C LEU A 191 11.94 6.95 -11.52
N ARG A 192 12.47 5.80 -11.10
CA ARG A 192 11.79 4.51 -11.26
C ARG A 192 10.44 4.45 -10.54
N TYR A 193 10.39 4.86 -9.27
CA TYR A 193 9.15 4.84 -8.52
C TYR A 193 8.14 5.82 -9.08
N THR A 194 8.57 7.00 -9.56
CA THR A 194 7.65 7.94 -10.23
C THR A 194 7.05 7.37 -11.51
N GLU A 195 7.78 6.56 -12.28
CA GLU A 195 7.23 5.82 -13.42
C GLU A 195 6.18 4.80 -12.99
N VAL A 196 6.47 4.00 -11.95
CA VAL A 196 5.52 3.01 -11.40
C VAL A 196 4.25 3.71 -10.90
N ILE A 197 4.41 4.81 -10.16
CA ILE A 197 3.28 5.61 -9.66
C ILE A 197 2.48 6.18 -10.83
N ALA A 198 3.14 6.74 -11.85
CA ALA A 198 2.45 7.28 -13.03
C ALA A 198 1.64 6.21 -13.75
N GLN A 199 2.19 5.01 -13.94
CA GLN A 199 1.47 3.89 -14.54
C GLN A 199 0.23 3.52 -13.71
N LEU A 200 0.38 3.37 -12.39
CA LEU A 200 -0.74 3.07 -11.50
C LEU A 200 -1.80 4.18 -11.52
N VAL A 201 -1.39 5.44 -11.61
CA VAL A 201 -2.34 6.55 -11.74
C VAL A 201 -3.09 6.46 -13.07
N ASP A 202 -2.40 6.23 -14.18
CA ASP A 202 -3.00 6.22 -15.52
C ASP A 202 -3.92 5.04 -15.78
N GLU A 203 -3.62 3.88 -15.18
CA GLU A 203 -4.48 2.69 -15.25
C GLU A 203 -5.78 2.86 -14.46
N ARG A 204 -5.77 3.68 -13.39
CA ARG A 204 -6.86 3.78 -12.40
C ARG A 204 -7.57 5.13 -12.39
N GLY A 205 -7.02 6.12 -13.10
CA GLY A 205 -7.53 7.48 -13.24
C GLY A 205 -8.40 7.70 -14.48
N LYS A 206 -8.67 6.65 -15.27
CA LYS A 206 -9.67 6.70 -16.34
C LYS A 206 -11.05 6.48 -15.71
N ASP A 207 -11.89 7.51 -15.76
CA ASP A 207 -13.28 7.47 -15.31
C ASP A 207 -14.16 6.58 -16.21
#